data_AF-A0A7R8UU91-F1
#
_entry.id   AF-A0A7R8UU91-F1
#
_cell.length_a   1.000
_cell.length_b   1.000
_cell.length_c   1.000
_cell.angle_alpha   90.00
_cell.angle_beta   90.00
_cell.angle_gamma   90.00
#
_symmetry.space_group_name_H-M   'P 1'
#
loop_
_entity.id
_entity.type
_entity.pdbx_description
1 polymer ?
#
loop_
_entity_poly.entity_id
_entity_poly.type
_entity_poly.pdbx_seq_one_letter_code
_entity_poly.pdbx_strand_id
1 'polypeptide(L)'
;MVKPLAWYMSKGVGNKKTYRTNVELEVEKFKKKKPNATPIVMFDFMGTIPILFTTYKDIMCGGRHALGIKRAEIMFQKFQDLGIEMHFFLDGPIKPEKFPEWWCRRKNREYEYQKVLFENLKAKEPLNYRFQRFSKTYYDNYLRVAKKYGRIFLSLENKCDLDLVENASRVHPMAVFAWDSDFLVMKGDFPIWKADNFRLETMTVQVWNKRGVRDSLGLEQWQMPIFATLCGNDCVEAKLVEHIHASLPQEIRDVKSGKMQKAIADLVRNTFKDKAKVNVKLSELIYGQGRCQTSWDEVFAAVKTSLDFYNCRTYKETQIEPSWLREHVMKTASFSVFRIYKKDILYISQSFIDLSKNDVCSFSDLVLPLIRREIGLVFSNNRDAHKDAKHPICLKPNVDEPFAIHYFEPIFPDFEVPPLHHILAADEDFVTLEEKLRLFSWIVAPKRSEVKVELLEKLLKTIFIVPAVITNYLVKEGQITPDEADVLLLTILEASKMDMEKLEGMSPPAELDDRAFWLSFTYTHFVGYFEEAMTVCGLYEFIPYSYFDGYLFHEKYGKFLSMSYDAKKEILKSVQEYRLYVL
;
A
#
# COMPACT_ATOMS: atom_id res chain seq x y z
N MET A 1 -5.86 -3.08 -14.19
CA MET A 1 -5.14 -2.38 -15.30
C MET A 1 -5.18 -3.05 -16.68
N VAL A 2 -5.67 -2.33 -17.70
CA VAL A 2 -5.46 -2.63 -19.14
C VAL A 2 -4.09 -2.12 -19.66
N LYS A 3 -3.02 -2.90 -19.48
CA LYS A 3 -1.65 -2.51 -19.89
C LYS A 3 -1.53 -2.02 -21.34
N PRO A 4 -2.13 -2.68 -22.36
CA PRO A 4 -2.07 -2.19 -23.73
C PRO A 4 -2.64 -0.77 -23.91
N LEU A 5 -3.68 -0.42 -23.14
CA LEU A 5 -4.29 0.90 -23.22
C LEU A 5 -3.34 1.97 -22.65
N ALA A 6 -2.67 1.69 -21.53
CA ALA A 6 -1.66 2.59 -20.97
C ALA A 6 -0.54 2.90 -21.99
N TRP A 7 -0.04 1.89 -22.70
CA TRP A 7 0.94 2.07 -23.79
C TRP A 7 0.39 2.91 -24.94
N TYR A 8 -0.85 2.67 -25.36
CA TYR A 8 -1.50 3.46 -26.41
C TYR A 8 -1.66 4.94 -26.03
N MET A 9 -1.86 5.23 -24.74
CA MET A 9 -1.92 6.60 -24.22
C MET A 9 -0.54 7.26 -24.16
N SER A 10 0.53 6.50 -23.93
CA SER A 10 1.91 7.02 -23.91
C SER A 10 2.39 7.54 -25.28
N LYS A 11 1.76 7.07 -26.37
CA LYS A 11 2.05 7.50 -27.76
C LYS A 11 1.02 8.55 -28.20
N GLY A 12 1.34 9.83 -28.00
CA GLY A 12 0.54 10.95 -28.51
C GLY A 12 0.51 12.16 -27.58
N VAL A 13 1.66 12.78 -27.35
CA VAL A 13 1.70 14.19 -26.89
C VAL A 13 1.35 15.04 -28.11
N GLY A 14 0.18 15.68 -28.12
CA GLY A 14 -0.31 16.51 -29.23
C GLY A 14 -1.61 16.06 -29.91
N ASN A 15 -2.20 14.93 -29.49
CA ASN A 15 -3.50 14.46 -29.99
C ASN A 15 -4.57 14.60 -28.89
N LYS A 16 -5.85 14.72 -29.27
CA LYS A 16 -7.04 14.87 -28.38
C LYS A 16 -7.12 13.89 -27.18
N LYS A 17 -6.29 12.83 -27.15
CA LYS A 17 -6.18 11.79 -26.10
C LYS A 17 -5.51 12.26 -24.80
N THR A 18 -4.43 13.05 -24.89
CA THR A 18 -3.67 13.50 -23.70
C THR A 18 -3.15 14.91 -23.88
N TYR A 19 -3.01 15.64 -22.77
CA TYR A 19 -2.37 16.95 -22.74
C TYR A 19 -1.65 17.17 -21.42
N ARG A 20 -0.66 18.08 -21.40
CA ARG A 20 -0.01 18.53 -20.17
C ARG A 20 -0.58 19.89 -19.78
N THR A 21 -0.79 20.09 -18.49
CA THR A 21 -1.35 21.33 -17.93
C THR A 21 -0.78 21.58 -16.55
N ASN A 22 -1.10 22.73 -15.97
CA ASN A 22 -0.86 23.05 -14.57
C ASN A 22 -2.19 22.91 -13.79
N VAL A 23 -2.13 22.42 -12.55
CA VAL A 23 -3.31 22.27 -11.68
C VAL A 23 -4.08 23.58 -11.52
N GLU A 24 -3.39 24.71 -11.33
CA GLU A 24 -4.01 26.04 -11.22
C GLU A 24 -4.84 26.41 -12.45
N LEU A 25 -4.30 26.15 -13.65
CA LEU A 25 -5.03 26.39 -14.91
C LEU A 25 -6.28 25.51 -15.04
N GLU A 26 -6.26 24.28 -14.54
CA GLU A 26 -7.46 23.44 -14.50
C GLU A 26 -8.49 23.93 -13.48
N VAL A 27 -8.04 24.43 -12.34
CA VAL A 27 -8.91 25.08 -11.35
C VAL A 27 -9.58 26.32 -11.95
N GLU A 28 -8.84 27.19 -12.65
CA GLU A 28 -9.42 28.34 -13.34
C GLU A 28 -10.46 27.93 -14.38
N LYS A 29 -10.15 26.91 -15.21
CA LYS A 29 -11.10 26.38 -16.21
C LYS A 29 -12.35 25.82 -15.54
N PHE A 30 -12.19 25.13 -14.41
CA PHE A 30 -13.30 24.58 -13.65
C PHE A 30 -14.19 25.70 -13.08
N LYS A 31 -13.59 26.69 -12.40
CA LYS A 31 -14.31 27.85 -11.84
C LYS A 31 -15.02 28.68 -12.92
N LYS A 32 -14.42 28.84 -14.10
CA LYS A 32 -15.09 29.49 -15.25
C LYS A 32 -16.33 28.73 -15.72
N LYS A 33 -16.30 27.40 -15.71
CA LYS A 33 -17.44 26.54 -16.13
C LYS A 33 -18.48 26.35 -15.03
N LYS A 34 -18.06 26.34 -13.77
CA LYS A 34 -18.90 26.11 -12.59
C LYS A 34 -18.53 27.10 -11.47
N PRO A 35 -18.93 28.39 -11.56
CA PRO A 35 -18.47 29.44 -10.65
C PRO A 35 -18.76 29.20 -9.16
N ASN A 36 -19.87 28.52 -8.87
CA ASN A 36 -20.33 28.28 -7.50
C ASN A 36 -19.97 26.88 -6.97
N ALA A 37 -19.25 26.06 -7.75
CA ALA A 37 -18.88 24.71 -7.35
C ALA A 37 -17.45 24.68 -6.80
N THR A 38 -17.25 23.95 -5.70
CA THR A 38 -15.92 23.65 -5.18
C THR A 38 -15.21 22.65 -6.11
N PRO A 39 -13.96 22.92 -6.54
CA PRO A 39 -13.19 21.94 -7.30
C PRO A 39 -12.83 20.75 -6.40
N ILE A 40 -13.30 19.56 -6.76
CA ILE A 40 -12.99 18.31 -6.05
C ILE A 40 -11.99 17.51 -6.87
N VAL A 41 -10.93 17.01 -6.23
CA VAL A 41 -10.04 15.99 -6.82
C VAL A 41 -10.15 14.70 -6.01
N MET A 42 -10.47 13.61 -6.71
CA MET A 42 -10.53 12.28 -6.11
C MET A 42 -9.24 11.53 -6.34
N PHE A 43 -8.64 10.99 -5.29
CA PHE A 43 -7.38 10.27 -5.33
C PHE A 43 -7.66 8.77 -5.26
N ASP A 44 -7.20 8.03 -6.27
CA ASP A 44 -6.84 6.62 -6.11
C ASP A 44 -5.58 6.58 -5.24
N PHE A 45 -5.79 6.44 -3.92
CA PHE A 45 -4.79 6.80 -2.92
C PHE A 45 -3.49 6.00 -3.10
N MET A 46 -3.62 4.67 -3.22
CA MET A 46 -2.49 3.76 -3.41
C MET A 46 -1.72 4.05 -4.71
N GLY A 47 -2.44 4.38 -5.78
CA GLY A 47 -1.85 4.76 -7.08
C GLY A 47 -0.99 6.02 -7.04
N THR A 48 -1.15 6.87 -6.02
CA THR A 48 -0.41 8.15 -5.89
C THR A 48 0.84 8.10 -5.01
N ILE A 49 1.04 7.03 -4.23
CA ILE A 49 2.25 6.87 -3.38
C ILE A 49 3.57 7.01 -4.16
N PRO A 50 3.69 6.59 -5.44
CA PRO A 50 4.90 6.80 -6.21
C PRO A 50 5.39 8.24 -6.36
N ILE A 51 4.52 9.24 -6.11
CA ILE A 51 4.89 10.66 -6.11
C ILE A 51 5.84 10.99 -4.94
N LEU A 52 5.83 10.20 -3.87
CA LEU A 52 6.58 10.46 -2.65
C LEU A 52 8.07 10.12 -2.75
N PHE A 53 8.49 9.37 -3.76
CA PHE A 53 9.89 9.00 -3.96
C PHE A 53 10.40 9.44 -5.33
N THR A 54 11.68 9.80 -5.37
CA THR A 54 12.37 10.31 -6.58
C THR A 54 12.83 9.16 -7.46
N THR A 55 13.34 8.10 -6.83
CA THR A 55 13.93 6.97 -7.53
C THR A 55 13.57 5.65 -6.83
N TYR A 56 13.75 4.53 -7.53
CA TYR A 56 13.62 3.21 -6.89
C TYR A 56 14.67 3.00 -5.78
N LYS A 57 15.81 3.70 -5.80
CA LYS A 57 16.82 3.59 -4.74
C LYS A 57 16.30 4.10 -3.39
N ASP A 58 15.37 5.05 -3.40
CA ASP A 58 14.74 5.59 -2.18
C ASP A 58 14.03 4.47 -1.41
N ILE A 59 13.41 3.53 -2.14
CA ILE A 59 12.74 2.35 -1.58
C ILE A 59 13.76 1.30 -1.11
N MET A 60 14.84 1.10 -1.88
CA MET A 60 15.81 0.02 -1.66
C MET A 60 16.66 0.18 -0.39
N CYS A 61 16.61 1.32 0.28
CA CYS A 61 17.34 1.58 1.53
C CYS A 61 16.43 1.53 2.78
N GLY A 62 15.33 0.77 2.73
CA GLY A 62 14.30 0.77 3.79
C GLY A 62 13.32 1.94 3.72
N GLY A 63 13.44 2.82 2.71
CA GLY A 63 12.56 3.97 2.50
C GLY A 63 13.12 5.29 3.03
N ARG A 64 12.76 6.37 2.34
CA ARG A 64 13.01 7.77 2.71
C ARG A 64 11.72 8.40 3.25
N HIS A 65 11.29 7.99 4.43
CA HIS A 65 9.97 8.32 4.98
C HIS A 65 9.86 9.80 5.34
N ALA A 66 10.91 10.40 5.91
CA ALA A 66 10.96 11.84 6.19
C ALA A 66 10.73 12.68 4.92
N LEU A 67 11.40 12.35 3.82
CA LEU A 67 11.21 13.00 2.53
C LEU A 67 9.77 12.80 2.01
N GLY A 68 9.25 11.57 2.09
CA GLY A 68 7.90 11.25 1.65
C GLY A 68 6.82 12.03 2.41
N ILE A 69 6.95 12.19 3.73
CA ILE A 69 6.04 13.01 4.56
C ILE A 69 6.05 14.46 4.08
N LYS A 70 7.24 15.06 3.91
CA LYS A 70 7.37 16.45 3.47
C LYS A 70 6.79 16.69 2.07
N ARG A 71 7.02 15.76 1.14
CA ARG A 71 6.41 15.84 -0.20
C ARG A 71 4.90 15.77 -0.16
N ALA A 72 4.32 14.88 0.65
CA ALA A 72 2.88 14.78 0.82
C ALA A 72 2.29 16.07 1.43
N GLU A 73 2.92 16.61 2.48
CA GLU A 73 2.50 17.87 3.12
C GLU A 73 2.51 19.03 2.12
N ILE A 74 3.62 19.22 1.39
CA ILE A 74 3.74 20.27 0.37
C ILE A 74 2.72 20.09 -0.73
N MET A 75 2.53 18.86 -1.21
CA MET A 75 1.57 18.56 -2.26
C MET A 75 0.17 18.97 -1.82
N PHE A 76 -0.34 18.40 -0.72
CA PHE A 76 -1.71 18.63 -0.29
C PHE A 76 -1.95 20.08 0.14
N GLN A 77 -0.96 20.75 0.74
CA GLN A 77 -1.06 22.18 1.01
C GLN A 77 -1.27 22.98 -0.28
N LYS A 78 -0.46 22.72 -1.33
CA LYS A 78 -0.64 23.39 -2.64
C LYS A 78 -2.02 23.12 -3.26
N PHE A 79 -2.58 21.92 -3.09
CA PHE A 79 -3.96 21.63 -3.52
C PHE A 79 -4.99 22.44 -2.71
N GLN A 80 -4.84 22.48 -1.38
CA GLN A 80 -5.73 23.23 -0.49
C GLN A 80 -5.68 24.75 -0.75
N ASP A 81 -4.50 25.31 -1.00
CA ASP A 81 -4.29 26.74 -1.30
C ASP A 81 -5.01 27.16 -2.60
N LEU A 82 -5.17 26.22 -3.55
CA LEU A 82 -5.95 26.44 -4.78
C LEU A 82 -7.48 26.32 -4.55
N GLY A 83 -7.91 26.01 -3.33
CA GLY A 83 -9.29 25.78 -2.93
C GLY A 83 -9.84 24.42 -3.36
N ILE A 84 -8.95 23.43 -3.57
CA ILE A 84 -9.36 22.08 -3.97
C ILE A 84 -9.76 21.26 -2.74
N GLU A 85 -10.95 20.65 -2.79
CA GLU A 85 -11.34 19.63 -1.83
C GLU A 85 -10.80 18.27 -2.27
N MET A 86 -10.05 17.61 -1.39
CA MET A 86 -9.40 16.33 -1.67
C MET A 86 -10.21 15.17 -1.08
N HIS A 87 -10.57 14.21 -1.93
CA HIS A 87 -11.26 12.97 -1.53
C HIS A 87 -10.35 11.77 -1.79
N PHE A 88 -9.92 11.08 -0.74
CA PHE A 88 -9.00 9.96 -0.84
C PHE A 88 -9.76 8.64 -0.76
N PHE A 89 -9.66 7.81 -1.79
CA PHE A 89 -10.25 6.48 -1.81
C PHE A 89 -9.18 5.43 -1.53
N LEU A 90 -9.45 4.59 -0.53
CA LEU A 90 -8.53 3.57 -0.05
C LEU A 90 -9.10 2.17 -0.31
N ASP A 91 -8.25 1.24 -0.72
CA ASP A 91 -8.60 -0.17 -0.78
C ASP A 91 -8.93 -0.72 0.62
N GLY A 92 -9.95 -1.58 0.66
CA GLY A 92 -10.26 -2.41 1.81
C GLY A 92 -9.36 -3.65 1.92
N PRO A 93 -9.68 -4.57 2.85
CA PRO A 93 -8.94 -5.81 3.01
C PRO A 93 -9.01 -6.68 1.75
N ILE A 94 -7.93 -7.45 1.52
CA ILE A 94 -7.88 -8.44 0.44
C ILE A 94 -8.93 -9.51 0.74
N LYS A 95 -9.80 -9.79 -0.23
CA LYS A 95 -10.84 -10.81 -0.07
C LYS A 95 -10.21 -12.23 0.06
N PRO A 96 -10.72 -13.10 0.97
CA PRO A 96 -10.15 -14.43 1.24
C PRO A 96 -9.88 -15.27 -0.01
N GLU A 97 -10.81 -15.26 -0.95
CA GLU A 97 -10.73 -16.01 -2.22
C GLU A 97 -9.51 -15.64 -3.08
N LYS A 98 -8.91 -14.46 -2.88
CA LYS A 98 -7.71 -14.04 -3.61
C LYS A 98 -6.39 -14.51 -2.98
N PHE A 99 -6.40 -15.07 -1.77
CA PHE A 99 -5.16 -15.42 -1.09
C PHE A 99 -4.41 -16.59 -1.76
N PRO A 100 -5.02 -17.79 -1.94
CA PRO A 100 -4.26 -18.96 -2.39
C PRO A 100 -3.63 -18.79 -3.79
N GLU A 101 -4.41 -18.37 -4.78
CA GLU A 101 -3.98 -18.37 -6.18
C GLU A 101 -3.32 -17.06 -6.63
N TRP A 102 -3.78 -15.92 -6.09
CA TRP A 102 -3.30 -14.61 -6.53
C TRP A 102 -2.23 -14.06 -5.57
N TRP A 103 -2.51 -13.96 -4.27
CA TRP A 103 -1.59 -13.32 -3.33
C TRP A 103 -0.36 -14.18 -3.03
N CYS A 104 -0.54 -15.44 -2.60
CA CYS A 104 0.55 -16.33 -2.23
C CYS A 104 1.48 -16.59 -3.42
N ARG A 105 0.92 -16.93 -4.59
CA ARG A 105 1.69 -17.16 -5.82
C ARG A 105 2.52 -15.94 -6.22
N ARG A 106 1.94 -14.74 -6.14
CA ARG A 106 2.63 -13.48 -6.44
C ARG A 106 3.74 -13.19 -5.43
N LYS A 107 3.53 -13.47 -4.14
CA LYS A 107 4.52 -13.30 -3.08
C LYS A 107 5.68 -14.29 -3.19
N ASN A 108 5.40 -15.55 -3.52
CA ASN A 108 6.43 -16.54 -3.83
C ASN A 108 7.30 -16.08 -5.01
N ARG A 109 6.68 -15.66 -6.12
CA ARG A 109 7.43 -15.15 -7.28
C ARG A 109 8.25 -13.90 -6.94
N GLU A 110 7.71 -13.00 -6.12
CA GLU A 110 8.43 -11.81 -5.65
C GLU A 110 9.67 -12.19 -4.83
N TYR A 111 9.53 -13.16 -3.92
CA TYR A 111 10.62 -13.63 -3.09
C TYR A 111 11.76 -14.24 -3.93
N GLU A 112 11.43 -15.04 -4.95
CA GLU A 112 12.45 -15.58 -5.87
C GLU A 112 13.25 -14.47 -6.58
N TYR A 113 12.59 -13.37 -6.97
CA TYR A 113 13.32 -12.21 -7.51
C TYR A 113 14.17 -11.49 -6.46
N GLN A 114 13.77 -11.51 -5.19
CA GLN A 114 14.53 -10.91 -4.09
C GLN A 114 15.74 -11.76 -3.69
N LYS A 115 15.72 -13.08 -3.88
CA LYS A 115 16.90 -13.94 -3.64
C LYS A 115 18.11 -13.49 -4.46
N VAL A 116 17.89 -13.18 -5.74
CA VAL A 116 18.94 -12.64 -6.63
C VAL A 116 19.48 -11.31 -6.10
N LEU A 117 18.62 -10.44 -5.56
CA LEU A 117 19.07 -9.21 -4.92
C LEU A 117 19.96 -9.52 -3.70
N PHE A 118 19.56 -10.46 -2.84
CA PHE A 118 20.34 -10.80 -1.64
C PHE A 118 21.71 -11.39 -1.98
N GLU A 119 21.79 -12.23 -3.01
CA GLU A 119 23.07 -12.74 -3.54
C GLU A 119 23.97 -11.62 -4.02
N ASN A 120 23.41 -10.64 -4.74
CA ASN A 120 24.19 -9.54 -5.30
C ASN A 120 24.59 -8.51 -4.23
N LEU A 121 23.79 -8.33 -3.17
CA LEU A 121 24.19 -7.58 -1.98
C LEU A 121 25.40 -8.22 -1.29
N LYS A 122 25.40 -9.55 -1.14
CA LYS A 122 26.55 -10.30 -0.58
C LYS A 122 27.79 -10.17 -1.47
N ALA A 123 27.61 -10.14 -2.79
CA ALA A 123 28.67 -9.92 -3.77
C ALA A 123 29.09 -8.45 -3.94
N LYS A 124 28.44 -7.49 -3.24
CA LYS A 124 28.66 -6.04 -3.35
C LYS A 124 28.50 -5.50 -4.77
N GLU A 125 27.56 -6.05 -5.54
CA GLU A 125 27.29 -5.56 -6.88
C GLU A 125 26.49 -4.25 -6.88
N PRO A 126 26.62 -3.41 -7.93
CA PRO A 126 25.85 -2.19 -8.06
C PRO A 126 24.33 -2.43 -8.10
N LEU A 127 23.57 -1.56 -7.43
CA LEU A 127 22.10 -1.60 -7.44
C LEU A 127 21.50 -1.14 -8.77
N ASN A 128 21.30 -2.10 -9.67
CA ASN A 128 20.63 -1.90 -10.96
C ASN A 128 19.17 -2.39 -10.97
N TYR A 129 18.60 -2.74 -9.82
CA TYR A 129 17.26 -3.30 -9.72
C TYR A 129 16.15 -2.24 -9.70
N ARG A 130 15.01 -2.62 -10.26
CA ARG A 130 13.77 -1.82 -10.24
C ARG A 130 12.69 -2.59 -9.51
N PHE A 131 12.62 -2.44 -8.19
CA PHE A 131 11.52 -2.96 -7.39
C PHE A 131 10.47 -1.87 -7.19
N GLN A 132 9.22 -2.15 -7.56
CA GLN A 132 8.10 -1.21 -7.45
C GLN A 132 7.23 -1.46 -6.21
N ARG A 133 7.84 -1.65 -5.03
CA ARG A 133 7.11 -1.93 -3.79
C ARG A 133 7.59 -1.04 -2.66
N PHE A 134 6.74 -0.13 -2.22
CA PHE A 134 6.94 0.64 -1.02
C PHE A 134 6.54 -0.18 0.23
N SER A 135 7.12 0.14 1.38
CA SER A 135 6.75 -0.47 2.66
C SER A 135 5.38 0.03 3.13
N LYS A 136 4.75 -0.71 4.06
CA LYS A 136 3.51 -0.29 4.71
C LYS A 136 3.65 1.09 5.37
N THR A 137 4.83 1.38 5.93
CA THR A 137 5.18 2.67 6.54
C THR A 137 4.97 3.86 5.61
N TYR A 138 5.25 3.73 4.30
CA TYR A 138 4.96 4.80 3.33
C TYR A 138 3.47 5.07 3.25
N TYR A 139 2.66 4.02 3.18
CA TYR A 139 1.20 4.13 3.16
C TYR A 139 0.68 4.78 4.44
N ASP A 140 1.12 4.31 5.61
CA ASP A 140 0.63 4.80 6.90
C ASP A 140 0.99 6.28 7.12
N ASN A 141 2.23 6.67 6.82
CA ASN A 141 2.65 8.07 6.87
C ASN A 141 1.85 8.94 5.90
N TYR A 142 1.70 8.50 4.65
CA TYR A 142 0.95 9.25 3.64
C TYR A 142 -0.52 9.42 4.05
N LEU A 143 -1.13 8.39 4.64
CA LEU A 143 -2.51 8.41 5.09
C LEU A 143 -2.71 9.37 6.27
N ARG A 144 -1.78 9.38 7.23
CA ARG A 144 -1.78 10.35 8.33
C ARG A 144 -1.68 11.78 7.83
N VAL A 145 -0.88 12.04 6.79
CA VAL A 145 -0.87 13.37 6.14
C VAL A 145 -2.20 13.63 5.46
N ALA A 146 -2.71 12.73 4.62
CA ALA A 146 -3.95 12.89 3.87
C ALA A 146 -5.18 13.20 4.75
N LYS A 147 -5.30 12.56 5.91
CA LYS A 147 -6.36 12.82 6.91
C LYS A 147 -6.41 14.27 7.40
N LYS A 148 -5.30 15.01 7.36
CA LYS A 148 -5.25 16.43 7.74
C LYS A 148 -5.83 17.34 6.65
N TYR A 149 -5.82 16.90 5.40
CA TYR A 149 -6.10 17.74 4.24
C TYR A 149 -7.40 17.40 3.52
N GLY A 150 -7.96 16.22 3.71
CA GLY A 150 -9.14 15.80 2.97
C GLY A 150 -9.93 14.67 3.59
N ARG A 151 -10.97 14.24 2.88
CA ARG A 151 -11.92 13.23 3.33
C ARG A 151 -11.44 11.84 2.91
N ILE A 152 -11.57 10.88 3.82
CA ILE A 152 -11.21 9.48 3.58
C ILE A 152 -12.47 8.67 3.23
N PHE A 153 -12.40 7.91 2.14
CA PHE A 153 -13.40 6.96 1.70
C PHE A 153 -12.77 5.56 1.68
N LEU A 154 -13.37 4.61 2.40
CA LEU A 154 -12.87 3.25 2.50
C LEU A 154 -13.70 2.31 1.63
N SER A 155 -13.03 1.56 0.75
CA SER A 155 -13.65 0.60 -0.17
C SER A 155 -13.62 -0.81 0.37
N LEU A 156 -14.61 -1.12 1.19
CA LEU A 156 -14.63 -2.33 2.02
C LEU A 156 -15.17 -3.55 1.28
N GLU A 157 -16.31 -3.40 0.58
CA GLU A 157 -16.92 -4.48 -0.19
C GLU A 157 -16.50 -4.52 -1.65
N ASN A 158 -16.30 -3.34 -2.25
CA ASN A 158 -15.93 -3.20 -3.64
C ASN A 158 -14.42 -2.95 -3.77
N LYS A 159 -13.91 -3.08 -5.00
CA LYS A 159 -12.59 -2.53 -5.34
C LYS A 159 -12.64 -1.00 -5.25
N CYS A 160 -11.53 -0.38 -4.84
CA CYS A 160 -11.40 1.06 -4.73
C CYS A 160 -11.83 1.82 -6.00
N ASP A 161 -11.42 1.32 -7.17
CA ASP A 161 -11.78 1.92 -8.46
C ASP A 161 -13.31 2.04 -8.65
N LEU A 162 -14.08 1.05 -8.21
CA LEU A 162 -15.53 1.03 -8.39
C LEU A 162 -16.22 2.08 -7.52
N ASP A 163 -15.85 2.16 -6.23
CA ASP A 163 -16.42 3.14 -5.32
C ASP A 163 -16.04 4.56 -5.74
N LEU A 164 -14.80 4.75 -6.20
CA LEU A 164 -14.34 6.02 -6.74
C LEU A 164 -15.18 6.44 -7.95
N VAL A 165 -15.36 5.57 -8.95
CA VAL A 165 -16.15 5.90 -10.16
C VAL A 165 -17.63 6.14 -9.83
N GLU A 166 -18.20 5.36 -8.91
CA GLU A 166 -19.56 5.54 -8.46
C GLU A 166 -19.75 6.89 -7.75
N ASN A 167 -18.82 7.27 -6.87
CA ASN A 167 -18.84 8.58 -6.23
C ASN A 167 -18.61 9.72 -7.24
N ALA A 168 -17.65 9.57 -8.16
CA ALA A 168 -17.35 10.53 -9.21
C ALA A 168 -18.58 10.83 -10.09
N SER A 169 -19.43 9.83 -10.32
CA SER A 169 -20.68 9.96 -11.07
C SER A 169 -21.73 10.81 -10.34
N ARG A 170 -21.63 10.95 -9.01
CA ARG A 170 -22.56 11.74 -8.19
C ARG A 170 -22.07 13.17 -8.00
N VAL A 171 -20.81 13.34 -7.61
CA VAL A 171 -20.28 14.67 -7.25
C VAL A 171 -19.63 15.41 -8.43
N HIS A 172 -19.40 14.73 -9.56
CA HIS A 172 -18.85 15.32 -10.79
C HIS A 172 -17.52 16.07 -10.54
N PRO A 173 -16.47 15.38 -10.08
CA PRO A 173 -15.22 16.00 -9.65
C PRO A 173 -14.54 16.74 -10.80
N MET A 174 -13.65 17.66 -10.45
CA MET A 174 -12.77 18.32 -11.41
C MET A 174 -11.84 17.31 -12.09
N ALA A 175 -11.31 16.36 -11.32
CA ALA A 175 -10.47 15.29 -11.84
C ALA A 175 -10.42 14.07 -10.89
N VAL A 176 -10.03 12.93 -11.46
CA VAL A 176 -9.58 11.74 -10.74
C VAL A 176 -8.07 11.64 -10.87
N PHE A 177 -7.34 11.60 -9.77
CA PHE A 177 -5.90 11.45 -9.72
C PHE A 177 -5.55 9.98 -9.51
N ALA A 178 -5.07 9.33 -10.57
CA ALA A 178 -4.87 7.89 -10.57
C ALA A 178 -3.70 7.49 -11.47
N TRP A 179 -3.26 6.24 -11.31
CA TRP A 179 -2.28 5.62 -12.21
C TRP A 179 -2.91 4.57 -13.13
N ASP A 180 -3.99 3.92 -12.71
CA ASP A 180 -4.58 2.80 -13.44
C ASP A 180 -5.34 3.25 -14.72
N SER A 181 -4.99 2.64 -15.86
CA SER A 181 -5.70 2.80 -17.12
C SER A 181 -7.15 2.27 -17.12
N ASP A 182 -7.56 1.48 -16.12
CA ASP A 182 -8.93 0.98 -15.97
C ASP A 182 -9.95 2.13 -15.88
N PHE A 183 -9.56 3.27 -15.29
CA PHE A 183 -10.40 4.47 -15.24
C PHE A 183 -10.76 5.04 -16.64
N LEU A 184 -9.96 4.73 -17.68
CA LEU A 184 -10.28 5.12 -19.06
C LEU A 184 -11.42 4.29 -19.67
N VAL A 185 -11.61 3.08 -19.16
CA VAL A 185 -12.60 2.11 -19.64
C VAL A 185 -13.92 2.27 -18.90
N MET A 186 -13.85 2.50 -17.59
CA MET A 186 -15.02 2.65 -16.72
C MET A 186 -15.95 3.80 -17.15
N LYS A 187 -17.21 3.75 -16.69
CA LYS A 187 -18.22 4.80 -16.97
C LYS A 187 -17.81 6.19 -16.44
N GLY A 188 -18.54 7.22 -16.85
CA GLY A 188 -18.33 8.61 -16.44
C GLY A 188 -17.37 9.41 -17.34
N ASP A 189 -17.59 10.73 -17.41
CA ASP A 189 -16.81 11.67 -18.22
C ASP A 189 -16.11 12.69 -17.31
N PHE A 190 -15.03 12.25 -16.67
CA PHE A 190 -14.16 13.08 -15.84
C PHE A 190 -12.71 12.98 -16.35
N PRO A 191 -11.91 14.06 -16.26
CA PRO A 191 -10.49 14.02 -16.56
C PRO A 191 -9.75 13.09 -15.59
N ILE A 192 -8.76 12.38 -16.10
CA ILE A 192 -7.86 11.58 -15.26
C ILE A 192 -6.50 12.26 -15.23
N TRP A 193 -6.07 12.69 -14.06
CA TRP A 193 -4.73 13.20 -13.79
C TRP A 193 -3.82 12.00 -13.52
N LYS A 194 -2.71 11.93 -14.25
CA LYS A 194 -1.83 10.77 -14.23
C LYS A 194 -0.75 10.91 -13.14
N ALA A 195 -0.82 10.07 -12.11
CA ALA A 195 0.03 10.11 -10.91
C ALA A 195 1.54 10.07 -11.21
N ASP A 196 2.00 9.10 -11.99
CA ASP A 196 3.41 8.91 -12.34
C ASP A 196 3.98 9.96 -13.32
N ASN A 197 3.17 10.93 -13.77
CA ASN A 197 3.60 12.07 -14.59
C ASN A 197 3.35 13.42 -13.91
N PHE A 198 2.96 13.43 -12.65
CA PHE A 198 2.85 14.63 -11.85
C PHE A 198 4.23 15.15 -11.45
N ARG A 199 4.40 16.48 -11.47
CA ARG A 199 5.59 17.14 -10.93
C ARG A 199 5.18 18.08 -9.81
N LEU A 200 5.65 17.78 -8.60
CA LEU A 200 5.30 18.48 -7.38
C LEU A 200 5.80 19.93 -7.38
N GLU A 201 6.99 20.17 -7.93
CA GLU A 201 7.65 21.47 -7.92
C GLU A 201 6.79 22.48 -8.68
N THR A 202 6.35 22.08 -9.88
CA THR A 202 5.62 22.93 -10.82
C THR A 202 4.11 22.73 -10.79
N MET A 203 3.59 21.78 -10.00
CA MET A 203 2.18 21.36 -10.03
C MET A 203 1.69 21.04 -11.45
N THR A 204 2.58 20.47 -12.28
CA THR A 204 2.23 20.08 -13.66
C THR A 204 1.79 18.64 -13.72
N VAL A 205 0.78 18.36 -14.53
CA VAL A 205 0.17 17.04 -14.64
C VAL A 205 -0.09 16.68 -16.09
N GLN A 206 0.03 15.39 -16.40
CA GLN A 206 -0.49 14.85 -17.64
C GLN A 206 -1.95 14.42 -17.43
N VAL A 207 -2.84 14.93 -18.27
CA VAL A 207 -4.26 14.60 -18.26
C VAL A 207 -4.54 13.58 -19.35
N TRP A 208 -5.21 12.49 -18.98
CA TRP A 208 -5.85 11.58 -19.92
C TRP A 208 -7.30 11.96 -20.15
N ASN A 209 -7.66 12.07 -21.44
CA ASN A 209 -9.00 12.41 -21.90
C ASN A 209 -9.75 11.15 -22.36
N LYS A 210 -10.73 10.71 -21.56
CA LYS A 210 -11.58 9.54 -21.84
C LYS A 210 -12.30 9.64 -23.19
N ARG A 211 -12.86 10.80 -23.52
CA ARG A 211 -13.51 11.04 -24.81
C ARG A 211 -12.51 11.01 -25.95
N GLY A 212 -11.36 11.67 -25.78
CA GLY A 212 -10.31 11.69 -26.79
C GLY A 212 -9.78 10.31 -27.15
N VAL A 213 -9.63 9.41 -26.17
CA VAL A 213 -9.21 8.02 -26.44
C VAL A 213 -10.30 7.24 -27.18
N ARG A 214 -11.58 7.35 -26.76
CA ARG A 214 -12.72 6.73 -27.44
C ARG A 214 -12.83 7.18 -28.89
N ASP A 215 -12.80 8.48 -29.14
CA ASP A 215 -12.84 9.07 -30.47
C ASP A 215 -11.68 8.55 -31.34
N SER A 216 -10.48 8.43 -30.77
CA SER A 216 -9.31 7.93 -31.51
C SER A 216 -9.37 6.44 -31.86
N LEU A 217 -10.14 5.65 -31.11
CA LEU A 217 -10.39 4.24 -31.35
C LEU A 217 -11.69 4.01 -32.13
N GLY A 218 -12.47 5.06 -32.39
CA GLY A 218 -13.81 4.99 -32.97
C GLY A 218 -14.82 4.23 -32.10
N LEU A 219 -14.58 4.09 -30.80
CA LEU A 219 -15.38 3.26 -29.90
C LEU A 219 -16.40 4.08 -29.12
N GLU A 220 -17.59 3.52 -28.94
CA GLU A 220 -18.56 4.04 -27.98
C GLU A 220 -18.23 3.62 -26.54
N GLN A 221 -18.77 4.34 -25.54
CA GLN A 221 -18.50 4.05 -24.13
C GLN A 221 -18.85 2.60 -23.74
N TRP A 222 -19.93 2.04 -24.27
CA TRP A 222 -20.34 0.66 -23.95
C TRP A 222 -19.46 -0.41 -24.63
N GLN A 223 -18.70 -0.04 -25.67
CA GLN A 223 -17.75 -0.92 -26.35
C GLN A 223 -16.39 -0.95 -25.64
N MET A 224 -16.07 0.05 -24.81
CA MET A 224 -14.79 0.11 -24.07
C MET A 224 -14.55 -1.11 -23.17
N PRO A 225 -15.53 -1.63 -22.38
CA PRO A 225 -15.36 -2.88 -21.64
C PRO A 225 -15.02 -4.10 -22.50
N ILE A 226 -15.61 -4.20 -23.70
CA ILE A 226 -15.35 -5.28 -24.66
C ILE A 226 -13.91 -5.16 -25.16
N PHE A 227 -13.52 -3.96 -25.58
CA PHE A 227 -12.17 -3.64 -26.01
C PHE A 227 -11.12 -3.97 -24.93
N ALA A 228 -11.37 -3.55 -23.68
CA ALA A 228 -10.50 -3.84 -22.55
C ALA A 228 -10.35 -5.34 -22.30
N THR A 229 -11.44 -6.10 -22.41
CA THR A 229 -11.45 -7.55 -22.27
C THR A 229 -10.60 -8.22 -23.36
N LEU A 230 -10.76 -7.81 -24.62
CA LEU A 230 -9.98 -8.34 -25.74
C LEU A 230 -8.50 -7.92 -25.72
N CYS A 231 -8.17 -6.79 -25.10
CA CYS A 231 -6.77 -6.41 -24.86
C CYS A 231 -6.08 -7.28 -23.79
N GLY A 232 -6.85 -7.97 -22.96
CA GLY A 232 -6.37 -8.60 -21.73
C GLY A 232 -6.33 -7.60 -20.58
N ASN A 233 -6.85 -8.03 -19.42
CA ASN A 233 -6.93 -7.27 -18.18
C ASN A 233 -6.81 -8.20 -16.96
N ASP A 234 -7.09 -7.70 -15.75
CA ASP A 234 -6.92 -8.48 -14.51
C ASP A 234 -7.97 -9.59 -14.32
N CYS A 235 -9.05 -9.59 -15.11
CA CYS A 235 -10.08 -10.62 -15.10
C CYS A 235 -9.89 -11.62 -16.26
N VAL A 236 -9.51 -11.14 -17.44
CA VAL A 236 -9.19 -11.95 -18.62
C VAL A 236 -7.71 -11.81 -18.92
N GLU A 237 -6.92 -12.79 -18.48
CA GLU A 237 -5.48 -12.77 -18.66
C GLU A 237 -5.07 -12.73 -20.14
N ALA A 238 -3.90 -12.15 -20.42
CA ALA A 238 -3.38 -12.04 -21.78
C ALA A 238 -3.29 -13.38 -22.52
N LYS A 239 -3.05 -14.50 -21.80
CA LYS A 239 -2.99 -15.85 -22.38
C LYS A 239 -4.33 -16.29 -22.98
N LEU A 240 -5.47 -15.87 -22.42
CA LEU A 240 -6.80 -16.24 -22.93
C LEU A 240 -7.08 -15.61 -24.30
N VAL A 241 -6.57 -14.40 -24.51
CA VAL A 241 -6.76 -13.62 -25.75
C VAL A 241 -5.56 -13.70 -26.70
N GLU A 242 -4.52 -14.46 -26.34
CA GLU A 242 -3.26 -14.54 -27.09
C GLU A 242 -3.48 -15.02 -28.52
N HIS A 243 -4.34 -16.01 -28.74
CA HIS A 243 -4.63 -16.51 -30.08
C HIS A 243 -5.30 -15.45 -30.97
N ILE A 244 -6.08 -14.52 -30.39
CA ILE A 244 -6.65 -13.37 -31.09
C ILE A 244 -5.53 -12.41 -31.48
N HIS A 245 -4.63 -12.09 -30.54
CA HIS A 245 -3.49 -11.20 -30.81
C HIS A 245 -2.54 -11.80 -31.86
N ALA A 246 -2.33 -13.12 -31.81
CA ALA A 246 -1.53 -13.87 -32.76
C ALA A 246 -2.21 -14.01 -34.14
N SER A 247 -3.52 -13.78 -34.26
CA SER A 247 -4.18 -13.74 -35.58
C SER A 247 -3.91 -12.44 -36.35
N LEU A 248 -3.48 -11.38 -35.66
CA LEU A 248 -3.13 -10.11 -36.29
C LEU A 248 -1.84 -10.24 -37.11
N PRO A 249 -1.64 -9.48 -38.20
CA PRO A 249 -0.34 -9.41 -38.90
C PRO A 249 0.81 -9.03 -37.97
N GLN A 250 2.00 -9.61 -38.18
CA GLN A 250 3.14 -9.46 -37.25
C GLN A 250 3.52 -7.99 -37.04
N GLU A 251 3.47 -7.19 -38.09
CA GLU A 251 3.77 -5.75 -38.13
C GLU A 251 2.80 -4.86 -37.32
N ILE A 252 1.69 -5.42 -36.82
CA ILE A 252 0.73 -4.73 -35.97
C ILE A 252 0.61 -5.32 -34.56
N ARG A 253 1.28 -6.44 -34.25
CA ARG A 253 1.24 -7.10 -32.92
C ARG A 253 1.98 -6.34 -31.83
N ASP A 254 2.90 -5.43 -32.18
CA ASP A 254 3.62 -4.66 -31.18
C ASP A 254 2.66 -3.75 -30.40
N VAL A 255 2.42 -4.10 -29.14
CA VAL A 255 1.58 -3.37 -28.18
C VAL A 255 2.05 -1.92 -28.01
N LYS A 256 3.35 -1.65 -28.17
CA LYS A 256 3.92 -0.31 -28.01
C LYS A 256 3.72 0.57 -29.24
N SER A 257 3.40 -0.02 -30.40
CA SER A 257 3.16 0.69 -31.65
C SER A 257 1.81 1.42 -31.68
N GLY A 258 0.85 0.99 -30.83
CA GLY A 258 -0.53 1.47 -30.85
C GLY A 258 -1.39 0.88 -31.97
N LYS A 259 -0.82 0.09 -32.89
CA LYS A 259 -1.54 -0.51 -34.02
C LYS A 259 -2.43 -1.67 -33.58
N MET A 260 -1.96 -2.49 -32.63
CA MET A 260 -2.74 -3.59 -32.06
C MET A 260 -4.06 -3.10 -31.46
N GLN A 261 -4.02 -1.99 -30.71
CA GLN A 261 -5.18 -1.41 -30.05
C GLN A 261 -6.19 -0.89 -31.08
N LYS A 262 -5.72 -0.30 -32.19
CA LYS A 262 -6.62 0.08 -33.29
C LYS A 262 -7.25 -1.15 -33.94
N ALA A 263 -6.48 -2.20 -34.23
CA ALA A 263 -7.01 -3.43 -34.81
C ALA A 263 -8.03 -4.14 -33.91
N ILE A 264 -7.78 -4.18 -32.59
CA ILE A 264 -8.74 -4.70 -31.61
C ILE A 264 -9.99 -3.82 -31.58
N ALA A 265 -9.85 -2.49 -31.62
CA ALA A 265 -11.00 -1.60 -31.70
C ALA A 265 -11.81 -1.83 -32.99
N ASP A 266 -11.15 -2.03 -34.13
CA ASP A 266 -11.81 -2.36 -35.40
C ASP A 266 -12.59 -3.67 -35.31
N LEU A 267 -12.00 -4.70 -34.70
CA LEU A 267 -12.66 -5.97 -34.40
C LEU A 267 -13.92 -5.74 -33.53
N VAL A 268 -13.80 -4.94 -32.47
CA VAL A 268 -14.95 -4.62 -31.60
C VAL A 268 -16.08 -3.95 -32.38
N ARG A 269 -15.78 -2.95 -33.22
CA ARG A 269 -16.82 -2.23 -33.98
C ARG A 269 -17.51 -3.13 -35.01
N ASN A 270 -16.75 -4.01 -35.65
CA ASN A 270 -17.26 -4.88 -36.70
C ASN A 270 -18.11 -6.04 -36.13
N THR A 271 -17.72 -6.57 -34.96
CA THR A 271 -18.37 -7.72 -34.33
C THR A 271 -19.53 -7.31 -33.42
N PHE A 272 -19.42 -6.21 -32.68
CA PHE A 272 -20.40 -5.79 -31.67
C PHE A 272 -21.12 -4.51 -32.10
N LYS A 273 -22.16 -4.68 -32.90
CA LYS A 273 -23.04 -3.59 -33.39
C LYS A 273 -24.16 -3.21 -32.41
N ASP A 274 -24.47 -4.11 -31.49
CA ASP A 274 -25.51 -3.93 -30.45
C ASP A 274 -25.06 -4.55 -29.12
N LYS A 275 -25.83 -4.27 -28.06
CA LYS A 275 -25.58 -4.78 -26.70
C LYS A 275 -26.13 -6.19 -26.46
N ALA A 276 -26.79 -6.80 -27.44
CA ALA A 276 -27.47 -8.08 -27.26
C ALA A 276 -26.45 -9.23 -27.19
N LYS A 277 -26.53 -10.00 -26.09
CA LYS A 277 -25.72 -11.20 -25.85
C LYS A 277 -24.20 -10.94 -25.93
N VAL A 278 -23.74 -9.73 -25.56
CA VAL A 278 -22.31 -9.36 -25.60
C VAL A 278 -21.44 -10.35 -24.84
N ASN A 279 -21.86 -10.77 -23.64
CA ASN A 279 -21.16 -11.75 -22.83
C ASN A 279 -20.95 -13.08 -23.55
N VAL A 280 -21.99 -13.60 -24.22
CA VAL A 280 -21.92 -14.87 -24.97
C VAL A 280 -21.02 -14.69 -26.20
N LYS A 281 -21.29 -13.71 -27.06
CA LYS A 281 -20.52 -13.45 -28.29
C LYS A 281 -19.03 -13.22 -28.00
N LEU A 282 -18.73 -12.48 -26.94
CA LEU A 282 -17.34 -12.21 -26.53
C LEU A 282 -16.66 -13.47 -25.98
N SER A 283 -17.38 -14.30 -25.24
CA SER A 283 -16.86 -15.58 -24.76
C SER A 283 -16.62 -16.55 -25.92
N GLU A 284 -17.52 -16.62 -26.91
CA GLU A 284 -17.34 -17.42 -28.14
C GLU A 284 -16.07 -17.00 -28.89
N LEU A 285 -15.86 -15.69 -29.04
CA LEU A 285 -14.68 -15.13 -29.68
C LEU A 285 -13.39 -15.48 -28.93
N ILE A 286 -13.37 -15.40 -27.59
CA ILE A 286 -12.19 -15.70 -26.75
C ILE A 286 -11.96 -17.20 -26.60
N TYR A 287 -13.01 -18.02 -26.58
CA TYR A 287 -12.87 -19.46 -26.56
C TYR A 287 -12.31 -19.98 -27.89
N GLY A 288 -12.66 -19.32 -29.00
CA GLY A 288 -12.08 -19.57 -30.31
C GLY A 288 -12.31 -20.99 -30.82
N GLN A 289 -13.44 -21.61 -30.46
CA GLN A 289 -13.78 -23.01 -30.74
C GLN A 289 -12.72 -24.00 -30.22
N GLY A 290 -12.20 -23.79 -29.00
CA GLY A 290 -11.21 -24.67 -28.37
C GLY A 290 -9.75 -24.33 -28.70
N ARG A 291 -9.50 -23.22 -29.40
CA ARG A 291 -8.14 -22.66 -29.54
C ARG A 291 -7.61 -22.12 -28.22
N CYS A 292 -8.50 -21.73 -27.31
CA CYS A 292 -8.15 -21.47 -25.93
C CYS A 292 -8.02 -22.81 -25.18
N GLN A 293 -6.91 -23.01 -24.47
CA GLN A 293 -6.70 -24.21 -23.64
C GLN A 293 -7.57 -24.23 -22.38
N THR A 294 -8.20 -23.09 -22.05
CA THR A 294 -9.07 -22.91 -20.89
C THR A 294 -10.50 -23.34 -21.21
N SER A 295 -11.20 -23.93 -20.22
CA SER A 295 -12.57 -24.40 -20.40
C SER A 295 -13.55 -23.27 -20.76
N TRP A 296 -14.66 -23.62 -21.42
CA TRP A 296 -15.69 -22.65 -21.77
C TRP A 296 -16.23 -21.91 -20.53
N ASP A 297 -16.49 -22.65 -19.45
CA ASP A 297 -17.07 -22.10 -18.22
C ASP A 297 -16.12 -21.09 -17.55
N GLU A 298 -14.82 -21.39 -17.51
CA GLU A 298 -13.80 -20.46 -17.01
C GLU A 298 -13.70 -19.20 -17.88
N VAL A 299 -13.68 -19.35 -19.21
CA VAL A 299 -13.67 -18.20 -20.14
C VAL A 299 -14.92 -17.34 -19.94
N PHE A 300 -16.10 -17.96 -19.88
CA PHE A 300 -17.36 -17.26 -19.70
C PHE A 300 -17.43 -16.52 -18.36
N ALA A 301 -16.98 -17.15 -17.28
CA ALA A 301 -16.90 -16.55 -15.96
C ALA A 301 -15.92 -15.35 -15.92
N ALA A 302 -14.74 -15.48 -16.54
CA ALA A 302 -13.75 -14.42 -16.64
C ALA A 302 -14.27 -13.22 -17.44
N VAL A 303 -14.91 -13.48 -18.60
CA VAL A 303 -15.54 -12.45 -19.44
C VAL A 303 -16.66 -11.74 -18.69
N LYS A 304 -17.55 -12.49 -18.04
CA LYS A 304 -18.64 -11.90 -17.24
C LYS A 304 -18.08 -10.99 -16.14
N THR A 305 -17.09 -11.47 -15.40
CA THR A 305 -16.44 -10.70 -14.33
C THR A 305 -15.80 -9.42 -14.87
N SER A 306 -15.10 -9.49 -16.00
CA SER A 306 -14.50 -8.33 -16.68
C SER A 306 -15.56 -7.29 -17.06
N LEU A 307 -16.65 -7.72 -17.72
CA LEU A 307 -17.71 -6.82 -18.16
C LEU A 307 -18.47 -6.21 -16.97
N ASP A 308 -18.78 -6.99 -15.93
CA ASP A 308 -19.50 -6.51 -14.76
C ASP A 308 -18.65 -5.50 -13.96
N PHE A 309 -17.34 -5.70 -13.88
CA PHE A 309 -16.39 -4.75 -13.28
C PHE A 309 -16.43 -3.39 -14.00
N TYR A 310 -16.15 -3.34 -15.30
CA TYR A 310 -16.08 -2.05 -16.02
C TYR A 310 -17.45 -1.37 -16.20
N ASN A 311 -18.55 -2.12 -16.15
CA ASN A 311 -19.91 -1.56 -16.15
C ASN A 311 -20.40 -1.18 -14.75
N CYS A 312 -19.59 -1.37 -13.70
CA CYS A 312 -19.92 -1.08 -12.30
C CYS A 312 -21.21 -1.77 -11.83
N ARG A 313 -21.46 -3.02 -12.27
CA ARG A 313 -22.68 -3.78 -11.90
C ARG A 313 -22.59 -4.50 -10.56
N THR A 314 -21.39 -4.59 -9.99
CA THR A 314 -21.10 -5.35 -8.77
C THR A 314 -21.06 -4.49 -7.51
N TYR A 315 -21.52 -3.25 -7.56
CA TYR A 315 -21.50 -2.35 -6.41
C TYR A 315 -22.34 -2.90 -5.27
N LYS A 316 -21.71 -3.09 -4.11
CA LYS A 316 -22.37 -3.42 -2.85
C LYS A 316 -22.19 -2.27 -1.86
N GLU A 317 -23.29 -1.85 -1.25
CA GLU A 317 -23.19 -0.93 -0.11
C GLU A 317 -22.55 -1.66 1.07
N THR A 318 -21.55 -1.04 1.69
CA THR A 318 -20.88 -1.69 2.82
C THR A 318 -21.64 -1.50 4.12
N GLN A 319 -21.78 -2.59 4.87
CA GLN A 319 -22.20 -2.57 6.27
C GLN A 319 -21.16 -3.29 7.13
N ILE A 320 -20.44 -2.54 7.97
CA ILE A 320 -19.63 -3.10 9.06
C ILE A 320 -20.52 -3.13 10.30
N GLU A 321 -20.79 -4.34 10.79
CA GLU A 321 -21.39 -4.57 12.09
C GLU A 321 -20.38 -5.27 13.02
N PRO A 322 -20.34 -4.89 14.31
CA PRO A 322 -21.19 -3.88 14.98
C PRO A 322 -20.77 -2.42 14.68
N SER A 323 -21.63 -1.44 14.99
CA SER A 323 -21.41 0.00 14.73
C SER A 323 -20.09 0.55 15.31
N TRP A 324 -19.70 0.14 16.53
CA TRP A 324 -18.43 0.57 17.13
C TRP A 324 -17.21 0.11 16.30
N LEU A 325 -17.30 -1.05 15.64
CA LEU A 325 -16.23 -1.55 14.78
C LEU A 325 -16.14 -0.72 13.50
N ARG A 326 -17.29 -0.32 12.96
CA ARG A 326 -17.35 0.62 11.83
C ARG A 326 -16.72 1.95 12.21
N GLU A 327 -17.08 2.51 13.35
CA GLU A 327 -16.53 3.79 13.82
C GLU A 327 -15.01 3.70 13.99
N HIS A 328 -14.51 2.63 14.62
CA HIS A 328 -13.08 2.40 14.76
C HIS A 328 -12.38 2.33 13.38
N VAL A 329 -12.89 1.53 12.44
CA VAL A 329 -12.32 1.42 11.09
C VAL A 329 -12.34 2.76 10.36
N MET A 330 -13.41 3.55 10.47
CA MET A 330 -13.49 4.87 9.84
C MET A 330 -12.53 5.88 10.49
N LYS A 331 -12.40 5.87 11.82
CA LYS A 331 -11.47 6.74 12.57
C LYS A 331 -10.02 6.42 12.21
N THR A 332 -9.64 5.14 12.28
CA THR A 332 -8.25 4.71 12.13
C THR A 332 -7.86 4.46 10.68
N ALA A 333 -8.82 4.16 9.80
CA ALA A 333 -8.57 3.61 8.46
C ALA A 333 -7.67 2.36 8.49
N SER A 334 -7.65 1.65 9.62
CA SER A 334 -6.99 0.37 9.82
C SER A 334 -8.01 -0.76 9.79
N PHE A 335 -7.61 -1.90 9.22
CA PHE A 335 -8.40 -3.11 9.16
C PHE A 335 -7.94 -4.20 10.12
N SER A 336 -6.95 -3.95 10.99
CA SER A 336 -6.39 -4.97 11.89
C SER A 336 -7.47 -5.58 12.80
N VAL A 337 -8.13 -4.76 13.60
CA VAL A 337 -9.22 -5.19 14.49
C VAL A 337 -10.38 -5.81 13.69
N PHE A 338 -10.78 -5.20 12.57
CA PHE A 338 -11.87 -5.71 11.74
C PHE A 338 -11.59 -7.11 11.19
N ARG A 339 -10.38 -7.36 10.67
CA ARG A 339 -9.97 -8.66 10.13
C ARG A 339 -9.92 -9.70 11.22
N ILE A 340 -9.34 -9.37 12.38
CA ILE A 340 -9.33 -10.29 13.52
C ILE A 340 -10.76 -10.61 13.94
N TYR A 341 -11.61 -9.60 14.15
CA TYR A 341 -13.00 -9.76 14.58
C TYR A 341 -13.82 -10.63 13.62
N LYS A 342 -13.60 -10.49 12.30
CA LYS A 342 -14.26 -11.30 11.25
C LYS A 342 -13.59 -12.65 11.00
N LYS A 343 -12.51 -12.98 11.70
CA LYS A 343 -11.68 -14.18 11.46
C LYS A 343 -11.17 -14.28 10.02
N ASP A 344 -10.88 -13.12 9.44
CA ASP A 344 -10.31 -13.00 8.10
C ASP A 344 -8.82 -13.36 8.10
N ILE A 345 -8.27 -13.67 6.94
CA ILE A 345 -6.86 -14.06 6.78
C ILE A 345 -5.99 -12.85 7.11
N LEU A 346 -5.13 -12.94 8.12
CA LEU A 346 -4.03 -12.00 8.35
C LEU A 346 -2.82 -12.35 7.48
N TYR A 347 -1.87 -11.44 7.28
CA TYR A 347 -0.64 -11.80 6.55
C TYR A 347 0.61 -11.11 7.09
N ILE A 348 1.74 -11.78 6.97
CA ILE A 348 3.06 -11.25 7.28
C ILE A 348 3.73 -10.79 5.99
N SER A 349 4.06 -9.50 5.92
CA SER A 349 4.83 -8.96 4.79
C SER A 349 6.32 -9.21 5.03
N GLN A 350 6.95 -9.93 4.10
CA GLN A 350 8.38 -10.27 4.20
C GLN A 350 9.17 -9.77 2.97
N SER A 351 8.67 -8.73 2.31
CA SER A 351 9.38 -8.12 1.17
C SER A 351 10.75 -7.58 1.64
N PHE A 352 11.83 -7.93 0.95
CA PHE A 352 13.21 -7.55 1.27
C PHE A 352 13.76 -8.12 2.59
N ILE A 353 13.16 -9.19 3.11
CA ILE A 353 13.69 -9.96 4.23
C ILE A 353 14.35 -11.23 3.69
N ASP A 354 15.66 -11.39 3.91
CA ASP A 354 16.40 -12.59 3.51
C ASP A 354 16.15 -13.72 4.54
N LEU A 355 15.22 -14.63 4.22
CA LEU A 355 14.90 -15.78 5.10
C LEU A 355 15.96 -16.90 5.06
N SER A 356 17.04 -16.74 4.26
CA SER A 356 18.20 -17.63 4.30
C SER A 356 19.23 -17.23 5.35
N LYS A 357 19.10 -16.05 5.98
CA LYS A 357 20.00 -15.65 7.05
C LYS A 357 19.78 -16.51 8.29
N ASN A 358 20.87 -17.06 8.82
CA ASN A 358 20.90 -17.77 10.09
C ASN A 358 20.93 -16.77 11.26
N ASP A 359 19.89 -15.93 11.36
CA ASP A 359 19.68 -15.07 12.51
C ASP A 359 19.28 -15.91 13.75
N VAL A 360 19.33 -15.33 14.94
CA VAL A 360 18.97 -16.02 16.20
C VAL A 360 17.53 -16.54 16.17
N CYS A 361 16.63 -15.83 15.47
CA CYS A 361 15.25 -16.25 15.19
C CYS A 361 14.88 -15.83 13.76
N SER A 362 13.98 -16.57 13.10
CA SER A 362 13.45 -16.12 11.82
C SER A 362 12.59 -14.86 12.02
N PHE A 363 12.45 -14.05 10.96
CA PHE A 363 11.56 -12.88 11.00
C PHE A 363 10.11 -13.25 11.39
N SER A 364 9.62 -14.39 10.87
CA SER A 364 8.29 -14.91 11.20
C SER A 364 8.17 -15.24 12.69
N ASP A 365 9.19 -15.84 13.31
CA ASP A 365 9.19 -16.20 14.74
C ASP A 365 9.20 -14.97 15.67
N LEU A 366 9.69 -13.84 15.20
CA LEU A 366 9.65 -12.57 15.93
C LEU A 366 8.27 -11.91 15.83
N VAL A 367 7.65 -11.93 14.65
CA VAL A 367 6.37 -11.25 14.41
C VAL A 367 5.17 -12.06 14.91
N LEU A 368 5.20 -13.39 14.77
CA LEU A 368 4.07 -14.27 15.10
C LEU A 368 3.56 -14.09 16.55
N PRO A 369 4.40 -14.01 17.59
CA PRO A 369 3.92 -13.77 18.94
C PRO A 369 3.14 -12.45 19.10
N LEU A 370 3.55 -11.39 18.39
CA LEU A 370 2.86 -10.08 18.44
C LEU A 370 1.43 -10.21 17.88
N ILE A 371 1.30 -10.76 16.67
CA ILE A 371 0.00 -10.95 16.01
C ILE A 371 -0.90 -11.88 16.84
N ARG A 372 -0.34 -12.96 17.40
CA ARG A 372 -1.11 -13.91 18.23
C ARG A 372 -1.62 -13.27 19.52
N ARG A 373 -0.87 -12.34 20.12
CA ARG A 373 -1.30 -11.54 21.27
C ARG A 373 -2.37 -10.52 20.89
N GLU A 374 -2.27 -9.86 19.73
CA GLU A 374 -3.34 -9.01 19.21
C GLU A 374 -4.64 -9.78 19.00
N ILE A 375 -4.57 -10.99 18.42
CA ILE A 375 -5.74 -11.87 18.27
C ILE A 375 -6.32 -12.25 19.63
N GLY A 376 -5.47 -12.61 20.59
CA GLY A 376 -5.91 -12.95 21.93
C GLY A 376 -6.58 -11.77 22.64
N LEU A 377 -6.05 -10.56 22.48
CA LEU A 377 -6.65 -9.34 23.02
C LEU A 377 -8.06 -9.10 22.45
N VAL A 378 -8.21 -9.13 21.12
CA VAL A 378 -9.50 -8.92 20.44
C VAL A 378 -10.55 -9.96 20.86
N PHE A 379 -10.14 -11.21 21.14
CA PHE A 379 -11.05 -12.27 21.57
C PHE A 379 -11.12 -12.48 23.08
N SER A 380 -10.49 -11.64 23.90
CA SER A 380 -10.39 -11.86 25.35
C SER A 380 -11.75 -11.90 26.04
N ASN A 381 -12.71 -11.05 25.67
CA ASN A 381 -14.06 -11.08 26.26
C ASN A 381 -14.91 -12.29 25.84
N ASN A 382 -14.45 -13.10 24.88
CA ASN A 382 -15.09 -14.34 24.42
C ASN A 382 -14.08 -15.51 24.42
N ARG A 383 -13.16 -15.52 25.39
CA ARG A 383 -12.04 -16.48 25.45
C ARG A 383 -12.49 -17.93 25.33
N ASP A 384 -13.53 -18.35 26.05
CA ASP A 384 -13.99 -19.75 26.02
C ASP A 384 -14.47 -20.21 24.64
N ALA A 385 -15.07 -19.30 23.85
CA ALA A 385 -15.50 -19.59 22.49
C ALA A 385 -14.35 -19.60 21.47
N HIS A 386 -13.16 -19.12 21.86
CA HIS A 386 -12.03 -18.88 20.96
C HIS A 386 -10.71 -19.50 21.41
N LYS A 387 -10.65 -20.14 22.58
CA LYS A 387 -9.42 -20.73 23.12
C LYS A 387 -8.78 -21.75 22.19
N ASP A 388 -9.61 -22.55 21.51
CA ASP A 388 -9.19 -23.58 20.56
C ASP A 388 -9.35 -23.12 19.09
N ALA A 389 -9.84 -21.89 18.87
CA ALA A 389 -10.12 -21.37 17.54
C ALA A 389 -8.84 -20.84 16.90
N LYS A 390 -8.31 -21.59 15.91
CA LYS A 390 -7.13 -21.15 15.17
C LYS A 390 -7.48 -20.04 14.19
N HIS A 391 -6.62 -19.03 14.12
CA HIS A 391 -6.75 -17.91 13.20
C HIS A 391 -5.89 -18.14 11.94
N PRO A 392 -6.41 -17.86 10.74
CA PRO A 392 -5.63 -17.97 9.51
C PRO A 392 -4.64 -16.81 9.38
N ILE A 393 -3.35 -17.14 9.25
CA ILE A 393 -2.26 -16.18 9.00
C ILE A 393 -1.46 -16.67 7.81
N CYS A 394 -1.35 -15.82 6.79
CA CYS A 394 -0.55 -16.09 5.60
C CYS A 394 0.88 -15.58 5.75
N LEU A 395 1.86 -16.48 5.65
CA LEU A 395 3.28 -16.14 5.80
C LEU A 395 4.16 -17.16 5.07
N LYS A 396 5.44 -16.84 4.94
CA LYS A 396 6.49 -17.76 4.49
C LYS A 396 7.36 -18.15 5.70
N PRO A 397 7.30 -19.41 6.18
CA PRO A 397 7.99 -19.80 7.41
C PRO A 397 9.51 -19.71 7.30
N ASN A 398 10.06 -20.20 6.20
CA ASN A 398 11.49 -20.26 5.92
C ASN A 398 11.76 -20.19 4.42
N VAL A 399 13.03 -20.30 4.02
CA VAL A 399 13.45 -20.21 2.61
C VAL A 399 12.84 -21.32 1.74
N ASP A 400 12.59 -22.52 2.27
CA ASP A 400 12.19 -23.70 1.51
C ASP A 400 10.67 -23.85 1.38
N GLU A 401 9.90 -23.35 2.34
CA GLU A 401 8.43 -23.43 2.33
C GLU A 401 7.80 -22.23 1.60
N PRO A 402 6.79 -22.39 0.75
CA PRO A 402 6.14 -21.27 0.08
C PRO A 402 5.32 -20.42 1.06
N PHE A 403 4.98 -19.19 0.65
CA PHE A 403 3.87 -18.46 1.25
C PHE A 403 2.60 -19.31 1.20
N ALA A 404 2.03 -19.59 2.36
CA ALA A 404 0.81 -20.36 2.52
C ALA A 404 -0.01 -19.81 3.69
N ILE A 405 -1.27 -20.25 3.81
CA ILE A 405 -2.12 -19.94 4.96
C ILE A 405 -1.83 -21.00 6.03
N HIS A 406 -1.42 -20.54 7.20
CA HIS A 406 -1.20 -21.36 8.38
C HIS A 406 -2.21 -20.97 9.47
N TYR A 407 -2.45 -21.86 10.42
CA TYR A 407 -3.49 -21.68 11.44
C TYR A 407 -2.86 -21.67 12.83
N PHE A 408 -3.00 -20.55 13.54
CA PHE A 408 -2.35 -20.34 14.85
C PHE A 408 -3.37 -20.08 15.95
N GLU A 409 -3.08 -20.61 17.13
CA GLU A 409 -3.86 -20.34 18.33
C GLU A 409 -3.57 -18.94 18.87
N PRO A 410 -4.58 -18.19 19.36
CA PRO A 410 -4.37 -16.92 20.03
C PRO A 410 -3.51 -17.09 21.28
N ILE A 411 -2.75 -16.04 21.65
CA ILE A 411 -2.11 -15.95 22.96
C ILE A 411 -2.94 -14.99 23.79
N PHE A 412 -3.61 -15.46 24.82
CA PHE A 412 -4.47 -14.63 25.68
C PHE A 412 -3.65 -13.99 26.81
N PRO A 413 -4.02 -12.77 27.24
CA PRO A 413 -3.48 -12.20 28.46
C PRO A 413 -3.91 -13.04 29.68
N ASP A 414 -3.06 -13.03 30.70
CA ASP A 414 -3.25 -13.69 31.99
C ASP A 414 -3.92 -12.77 33.03
N PHE A 415 -4.29 -11.56 32.62
CA PHE A 415 -5.02 -10.58 33.42
C PHE A 415 -6.38 -10.26 32.79
N GLU A 416 -7.26 -9.62 33.57
CA GLU A 416 -8.58 -9.20 33.11
C GLU A 416 -8.48 -8.09 32.05
N VAL A 417 -9.24 -8.25 30.96
CA VAL A 417 -9.24 -7.33 29.82
C VAL A 417 -10.59 -6.64 29.74
N PRO A 418 -10.64 -5.30 29.68
CA PRO A 418 -11.88 -4.56 29.47
C PRO A 418 -12.59 -4.98 28.16
N PRO A 419 -13.90 -4.71 28.02
CA PRO A 419 -14.59 -4.94 26.76
C PRO A 419 -13.89 -4.28 25.57
N LEU A 420 -13.69 -4.99 24.46
CA LEU A 420 -12.98 -4.46 23.28
C LEU A 420 -13.51 -3.11 22.80
N HIS A 421 -14.82 -2.91 22.77
CA HIS A 421 -15.42 -1.65 22.36
C HIS A 421 -15.12 -0.48 23.33
N HIS A 422 -14.86 -0.77 24.62
CA HIS A 422 -14.37 0.22 25.58
C HIS A 422 -12.88 0.52 25.35
N ILE A 423 -12.05 -0.49 25.07
CA ILE A 423 -10.62 -0.29 24.74
C ILE A 423 -10.46 0.63 23.54
N LEU A 424 -11.27 0.43 22.50
CA LEU A 424 -11.21 1.18 21.24
C LEU A 424 -11.91 2.55 21.29
N ALA A 425 -12.69 2.81 22.34
CA ALA A 425 -13.32 4.10 22.55
C ALA A 425 -12.26 5.17 22.86
N ALA A 426 -12.56 6.40 22.44
CA ALA A 426 -11.72 7.56 22.79
C ALA A 426 -11.97 8.06 24.22
N ASP A 427 -13.02 7.57 24.87
CA ASP A 427 -13.48 8.02 26.16
C ASP A 427 -12.73 7.30 27.29
N GLU A 428 -11.97 8.08 28.08
CA GLU A 428 -11.18 7.59 29.21
C GLU A 428 -12.04 7.15 30.39
N ASP A 429 -13.35 7.47 30.40
CA ASP A 429 -14.28 7.03 31.45
C ASP A 429 -14.46 5.50 31.45
N PHE A 430 -14.12 4.81 30.35
CA PHE A 430 -14.22 3.35 30.24
C PHE A 430 -12.91 2.60 30.44
N VAL A 431 -11.80 3.11 29.89
CA VAL A 431 -10.47 2.50 29.98
C VAL A 431 -9.45 3.62 30.05
N THR A 432 -8.67 3.62 31.14
CA THR A 432 -7.64 4.62 31.37
C THR A 432 -6.49 4.50 30.37
N LEU A 433 -5.74 5.58 30.17
CA LEU A 433 -4.55 5.55 29.34
C LEU A 433 -3.51 4.55 29.87
N GLU A 434 -3.34 4.44 31.18
CA GLU A 434 -2.44 3.48 31.83
C GLU A 434 -2.81 2.03 31.48
N GLU A 435 -4.11 1.68 31.50
CA GLU A 435 -4.59 0.36 31.09
C GLU A 435 -4.33 0.10 29.61
N LYS A 436 -4.55 1.08 28.72
CA LYS A 436 -4.22 0.95 27.29
C LYS A 436 -2.72 0.72 27.08
N LEU A 437 -1.86 1.41 27.84
CA LEU A 437 -0.41 1.22 27.79
C LEU A 437 0.03 -0.14 28.37
N ARG A 438 -0.66 -0.65 29.40
CA ARG A 438 -0.44 -2.00 29.93
C ARG A 438 -0.77 -3.06 28.87
N LEU A 439 -1.88 -2.90 28.15
CA LEU A 439 -2.24 -3.78 27.02
C LEU A 439 -1.16 -3.75 25.93
N PHE A 440 -0.72 -2.55 25.55
CA PHE A 440 0.32 -2.39 24.53
C PHE A 440 1.64 -3.02 24.97
N SER A 441 2.08 -2.76 26.21
CA SER A 441 3.26 -3.37 26.82
C SER A 441 3.21 -4.89 26.74
N TRP A 442 2.07 -5.50 27.09
CA TRP A 442 1.90 -6.95 27.04
C TRP A 442 2.03 -7.51 25.62
N ILE A 443 1.47 -6.84 24.61
CA ILE A 443 1.60 -7.27 23.20
C ILE A 443 3.07 -7.24 22.76
N VAL A 444 3.78 -6.14 23.04
CA VAL A 444 5.14 -5.88 22.55
C VAL A 444 6.25 -6.40 23.46
N ALA A 445 5.89 -7.12 24.53
CA ALA A 445 6.84 -7.67 25.48
C ALA A 445 7.77 -8.71 24.81
N PRO A 446 9.11 -8.54 24.91
CA PRO A 446 10.07 -9.58 24.52
C PRO A 446 9.85 -10.87 25.32
N LYS A 447 10.32 -12.02 24.81
CA LYS A 447 10.18 -13.33 25.47
C LYS A 447 10.78 -13.39 26.88
N ARG A 448 11.75 -12.52 27.17
CA ARG A 448 12.57 -12.56 28.40
C ARG A 448 12.54 -11.26 29.22
N SER A 449 11.65 -10.33 28.90
CA SER A 449 11.56 -9.05 29.61
C SER A 449 10.23 -8.36 29.39
N GLU A 450 9.87 -7.46 30.30
CA GLU A 450 8.70 -6.60 30.18
C GLU A 450 9.08 -5.19 29.72
N VAL A 451 8.11 -4.44 29.19
CA VAL A 451 8.27 -3.01 28.89
C VAL A 451 7.49 -2.23 29.94
N LYS A 452 8.17 -1.49 30.80
CA LYS A 452 7.52 -0.78 31.91
C LYS A 452 6.57 0.30 31.40
N VAL A 453 5.36 0.36 31.95
CA VAL A 453 4.30 1.29 31.53
C VAL A 453 4.72 2.74 31.71
N GLU A 454 5.44 3.06 32.78
CA GLU A 454 5.91 4.42 33.08
C GLU A 454 6.93 4.93 32.04
N LEU A 455 7.65 4.01 31.37
CA LEU A 455 8.53 4.37 30.26
C LEU A 455 7.72 4.66 29.00
N LEU A 456 6.69 3.86 28.73
CA LEU A 456 5.81 4.07 27.58
C LEU A 456 5.05 5.40 27.70
N GLU A 457 4.57 5.74 28.89
CA GLU A 457 3.86 6.99 29.15
C GLU A 457 4.71 8.22 28.82
N LYS A 458 6.00 8.21 29.23
CA LYS A 458 6.95 9.28 28.90
C LYS A 458 7.18 9.43 27.40
N LEU A 459 7.13 8.32 26.67
CA LEU A 459 7.39 8.29 25.23
C LEU A 459 6.17 8.62 24.38
N LEU A 460 4.96 8.48 24.91
CA LEU A 460 3.71 8.47 24.15
C LEU A 460 3.49 9.72 23.29
N LYS A 461 3.98 10.89 23.72
CA LYS A 461 3.87 12.16 23.00
C LYS A 461 5.10 12.52 22.16
N THR A 462 6.01 11.57 21.98
CA THR A 462 7.25 11.75 21.23
C THR A 462 7.22 10.97 19.92
N ILE A 463 8.09 11.33 18.98
CA ILE A 463 8.31 10.53 17.77
C ILE A 463 8.98 9.18 18.06
N PHE A 464 9.37 8.91 19.32
CA PHE A 464 10.18 7.78 19.74
C PHE A 464 9.40 6.62 20.37
N ILE A 465 8.09 6.75 20.65
CA ILE A 465 7.31 5.63 21.22
C ILE A 465 7.45 4.34 20.40
N VAL A 466 7.27 4.41 19.08
CA VAL A 466 7.44 3.23 18.20
C VAL A 466 8.91 2.83 18.05
N PRO A 467 9.85 3.73 17.67
CA PRO A 467 11.26 3.38 17.54
C PRO A 467 11.92 2.78 18.79
N ALA A 468 11.66 3.34 19.97
CA ALA A 468 12.29 2.92 21.22
C ALA A 468 11.83 1.51 21.63
N VAL A 469 10.54 1.21 21.44
CA VAL A 469 9.99 -0.11 21.80
C VAL A 469 10.42 -1.17 20.77
N ILE A 470 10.48 -0.84 19.46
CA ILE A 470 11.02 -1.75 18.43
C ILE A 470 12.48 -2.09 18.71
N THR A 471 13.32 -1.07 18.94
CA THR A 471 14.75 -1.29 19.20
C THR A 471 14.96 -2.08 20.49
N ASN A 472 14.18 -1.80 21.54
CA ASN A 472 14.16 -2.64 22.74
C ASN A 472 13.82 -4.09 22.43
N TYR A 473 12.74 -4.31 21.68
CA TYR A 473 12.28 -5.64 21.32
C TYR A 473 13.38 -6.44 20.59
N LEU A 474 13.95 -5.85 19.54
CA LEU A 474 14.97 -6.50 18.72
C LEU A 474 16.28 -6.76 19.49
N VAL A 475 16.69 -5.86 20.39
CA VAL A 475 17.88 -6.07 21.23
C VAL A 475 17.64 -7.19 22.24
N LYS A 476 16.49 -7.20 22.94
CA LYS A 476 16.19 -8.21 23.96
C LYS A 476 15.93 -9.60 23.34
N GLU A 477 15.48 -9.67 22.08
CA GLU A 477 15.42 -10.91 21.28
C GLU A 477 16.78 -11.31 20.66
N GLY A 478 17.85 -10.56 20.92
CA GLY A 478 19.20 -10.86 20.44
C GLY A 478 19.39 -10.68 18.93
N GLN A 479 18.48 -9.96 18.27
CA GLN A 479 18.48 -9.78 16.81
C GLN A 479 19.40 -8.65 16.35
N ILE A 480 19.55 -7.61 17.19
CA ILE A 480 20.40 -6.46 16.92
C ILE A 480 21.22 -6.09 18.15
N THR A 481 22.35 -5.42 17.93
CA THR A 481 23.19 -4.91 19.03
C THR A 481 22.68 -3.56 19.54
N PRO A 482 23.06 -3.15 20.77
CA PRO A 482 22.78 -1.80 21.28
C PRO A 482 23.31 -0.68 20.35
N ASP A 483 24.48 -0.88 19.73
CA ASP A 483 25.05 0.07 18.78
C ASP A 483 24.19 0.21 17.51
N GLU A 484 23.63 -0.89 17.00
CA GLU A 484 22.73 -0.86 15.84
C GLU A 484 21.41 -0.15 16.18
N ALA A 485 20.88 -0.40 17.37
CA ALA A 485 19.71 0.30 17.90
C ALA A 485 19.97 1.81 18.05
N ASP A 486 21.16 2.17 18.56
CA ASP A 486 21.59 3.56 18.75
C ASP A 486 21.64 4.32 17.40
N VAL A 487 22.19 3.72 16.34
CA VAL A 487 22.21 4.34 14.99
C VAL A 487 20.80 4.55 14.45
N LEU A 488 19.88 3.60 14.66
CA LEU A 488 18.48 3.75 14.23
C LEU A 488 17.82 4.96 14.91
N LEU A 489 17.96 5.10 16.23
CA LEU A 489 17.39 6.22 16.98
C LEU A 489 18.00 7.56 16.56
N LEU A 490 19.33 7.64 16.40
CA LEU A 490 20.02 8.85 15.93
C LEU A 490 19.58 9.25 14.52
N THR A 491 19.42 8.28 13.62
CA THR A 491 18.96 8.53 12.25
C THR A 491 17.57 9.15 12.25
N ILE A 492 16.64 8.60 13.03
CA ILE A 492 15.26 9.11 13.14
C ILE A 492 15.25 10.52 13.71
N LEU A 493 16.04 10.77 14.77
CA LEU A 493 16.15 12.11 15.37
C LEU A 493 16.61 13.14 14.34
N GLU A 494 17.67 12.82 13.60
CA GLU A 494 18.27 13.75 12.65
C GLU A 494 17.36 13.98 11.45
N ALA A 495 16.82 12.91 10.86
CA ALA A 495 15.89 13.00 9.74
C ALA A 495 14.63 13.81 10.09
N SER A 496 14.12 13.71 11.33
CA SER A 496 12.96 14.50 11.78
C SER A 496 13.20 16.01 11.81
N LYS A 497 14.47 16.44 11.87
CA LYS A 497 14.89 17.85 11.93
C LYS A 497 15.33 18.40 10.57
N MET A 498 15.45 17.56 9.55
CA MET A 498 15.86 17.99 8.22
C MET A 498 14.72 18.72 7.49
N ASP A 499 15.09 19.78 6.78
CA ASP A 499 14.19 20.45 5.84
C ASP A 499 14.16 19.72 4.49
N MET A 500 13.28 20.20 3.61
CA MET A 500 13.05 19.61 2.30
C MET A 500 14.32 19.65 1.41
N GLU A 501 15.05 20.76 1.44
CA GLU A 501 16.25 20.98 0.62
C GLU A 501 17.35 19.98 1.00
N LYS A 502 17.60 19.81 2.30
CA LYS A 502 18.58 18.83 2.80
C LYS A 502 18.18 17.41 2.42
N LEU A 503 16.92 17.03 2.61
CA LEU A 503 16.45 15.69 2.25
C LEU A 503 16.58 15.44 0.75
N GLU A 504 16.17 16.37 -0.12
CA GLU A 504 16.31 16.18 -1.57
C GLU A 504 17.75 16.19 -2.05
N GLY A 505 18.63 16.96 -1.39
CA GLY A 505 20.06 17.02 -1.70
C GLY A 505 20.84 15.75 -1.36
N MET A 506 20.28 14.82 -0.59
CA MET A 506 20.95 13.56 -0.25
C MET A 506 21.10 12.64 -1.46
N SER A 507 22.30 12.08 -1.62
CA SER A 507 22.57 11.07 -2.64
C SER A 507 22.33 9.66 -2.10
N PRO A 508 21.86 8.71 -2.94
CA PRO A 508 21.81 7.31 -2.56
C PRO A 508 23.22 6.79 -2.22
N PRO A 509 23.34 5.83 -1.29
CA PRO A 509 24.62 5.15 -1.06
C PRO A 509 25.11 4.49 -2.35
N ALA A 510 26.43 4.55 -2.57
CA ALA A 510 27.06 3.96 -3.75
C ALA A 510 26.97 2.42 -3.72
N GLU A 511 27.17 1.84 -2.54
CA GLU A 511 27.05 0.42 -2.23
C GLU A 511 26.16 0.26 -0.98
N LEU A 512 25.40 -0.83 -0.91
CA LEU A 512 24.62 -1.16 0.29
C LEU A 512 25.35 -2.21 1.12
N ASP A 513 25.57 -1.89 2.39
CA ASP A 513 25.98 -2.86 3.38
C ASP A 513 24.83 -3.85 3.66
N ASP A 514 25.12 -5.15 3.63
CA ASP A 514 24.12 -6.22 3.78
C ASP A 514 23.44 -6.21 5.16
N ARG A 515 24.18 -5.83 6.22
CA ARG A 515 23.62 -5.76 7.58
C ARG A 515 22.76 -4.50 7.74
N ALA A 516 23.22 -3.35 7.26
CA ALA A 516 22.43 -2.12 7.23
C ALA A 516 21.14 -2.30 6.40
N PHE A 517 21.24 -2.98 5.25
CA PHE A 517 20.10 -3.28 4.41
C PHE A 517 19.05 -4.07 5.19
N TRP A 518 19.44 -5.19 5.80
CA TRP A 518 18.55 -6.01 6.61
C TRP A 518 17.95 -5.23 7.78
N LEU A 519 18.76 -4.45 8.51
CA LEU A 519 18.29 -3.63 9.63
C LEU A 519 17.20 -2.64 9.21
N SER A 520 17.40 -1.95 8.08
CA SER A 520 16.46 -0.95 7.56
C SER A 520 15.09 -1.56 7.23
N PHE A 521 15.07 -2.74 6.58
CA PHE A 521 13.82 -3.41 6.23
C PHE A 521 13.17 -4.09 7.44
N THR A 522 13.94 -4.74 8.30
CA THR A 522 13.44 -5.30 9.56
C THR A 522 12.77 -4.20 10.38
N TYR A 523 13.47 -3.10 10.65
CA TYR A 523 12.91 -1.96 11.38
C TYR A 523 11.61 -1.43 10.75
N THR A 524 11.61 -1.18 9.43
CA THR A 524 10.43 -0.60 8.77
C THR A 524 9.22 -1.55 8.70
N HIS A 525 9.41 -2.87 8.63
CA HIS A 525 8.30 -3.80 8.81
C HIS A 525 7.79 -3.80 10.25
N PHE A 526 8.70 -3.78 11.24
CA PHE A 526 8.33 -3.71 12.65
C PHE A 526 7.54 -2.45 13.02
N VAL A 527 7.79 -1.32 12.35
CA VAL A 527 6.93 -0.12 12.48
C VAL A 527 5.48 -0.49 12.22
N GLY A 528 5.17 -1.19 11.13
CA GLY A 528 3.80 -1.58 10.81
C GLY A 528 3.12 -2.43 11.89
N TYR A 529 3.83 -3.43 12.44
CA TYR A 529 3.30 -4.30 13.49
C TYR A 529 3.09 -3.58 14.82
N PHE A 530 4.00 -2.67 15.20
CA PHE A 530 3.88 -1.93 16.45
C PHE A 530 2.79 -0.86 16.37
N GLU A 531 2.61 -0.24 15.20
CA GLU A 531 1.48 0.65 14.95
C GLU A 531 0.13 -0.10 14.96
N GLU A 532 0.09 -1.33 14.45
CA GLU A 532 -1.09 -2.20 14.54
C GLU A 532 -1.40 -2.56 15.99
N ALA A 533 -0.40 -2.97 16.77
CA ALA A 533 -0.54 -3.22 18.21
C ALA A 533 -1.09 -1.99 18.97
N MET A 534 -0.54 -0.80 18.72
CA MET A 534 -1.08 0.45 19.30
C MET A 534 -2.54 0.69 18.88
N THR A 535 -2.88 0.41 17.63
CA THR A 535 -4.25 0.56 17.12
C THR A 535 -5.22 -0.40 17.82
N VAL A 536 -4.84 -1.66 18.02
CA VAL A 536 -5.64 -2.68 18.72
C VAL A 536 -5.83 -2.31 20.21
N CYS A 537 -4.85 -1.65 20.81
CA CYS A 537 -4.91 -1.14 22.19
C CYS A 537 -5.66 0.20 22.33
N GLY A 538 -6.24 0.74 21.25
CA GLY A 538 -6.96 2.01 21.31
C GLY A 538 -6.06 3.23 21.50
N LEU A 539 -4.79 3.16 21.05
CA LEU A 539 -3.77 4.21 21.13
C LEU A 539 -3.49 4.85 19.75
N TYR A 540 -4.42 4.75 18.79
CA TYR A 540 -4.20 5.18 17.41
C TYR A 540 -3.80 6.66 17.30
N GLU A 541 -4.42 7.54 18.08
CA GLU A 541 -4.10 8.98 18.07
C GLU A 541 -2.68 9.32 18.54
N PHE A 542 -2.00 8.41 19.23
CA PHE A 542 -0.63 8.60 19.72
C PHE A 542 0.44 8.07 18.77
N ILE A 543 0.04 7.48 17.63
CA ILE A 543 1.02 6.94 16.67
C ILE A 543 1.67 8.09 15.90
N PRO A 544 2.99 8.32 16.05
CA PRO A 544 3.67 9.41 15.35
C PRO A 544 3.92 9.06 13.88
N TYR A 545 4.40 10.04 13.12
CA TYR A 545 5.04 9.75 11.84
C TYR A 545 6.34 8.96 12.05
N SER A 546 6.62 8.01 11.15
CA SER A 546 7.93 7.38 11.09
C SER A 546 8.87 8.24 10.23
N TYR A 547 9.87 8.85 10.85
CA TYR A 547 10.84 9.74 10.19
C TYR A 547 12.10 9.02 9.69
N PHE A 548 12.12 7.68 9.65
CA PHE A 548 13.29 6.95 9.18
C PHE A 548 13.67 7.36 7.74
N ASP A 549 14.96 7.67 7.52
CA ASP A 549 15.51 7.93 6.20
C ASP A 549 16.66 6.95 5.92
N GLY A 550 16.43 6.08 4.94
CA GLY A 550 17.36 5.04 4.54
C GLY A 550 18.71 5.55 4.05
N TYR A 551 18.76 6.67 3.34
CA TYR A 551 20.05 7.20 2.85
C TYR A 551 20.88 7.67 4.04
N LEU A 552 20.24 8.39 4.96
CA LEU A 552 20.90 8.85 6.18
C LEU A 552 21.37 7.67 7.04
N PHE A 553 20.54 6.64 7.19
CA PHE A 553 20.88 5.44 7.94
C PHE A 553 22.14 4.77 7.39
N HIS A 554 22.16 4.49 6.08
CA HIS A 554 23.28 3.81 5.44
C HIS A 554 24.57 4.65 5.51
N GLU A 555 24.49 5.98 5.37
CA GLU A 555 25.64 6.86 5.52
C GLU A 555 26.21 6.84 6.95
N LYS A 556 25.34 6.80 7.96
CA LYS A 556 25.74 6.80 9.37
C LYS A 556 26.20 5.45 9.87
N TYR A 557 25.66 4.35 9.35
CA TYR A 557 25.85 3.01 9.89
C TYR A 557 27.33 2.65 10.06
N GLY A 558 28.10 2.63 8.97
CA GLY A 558 29.52 2.31 9.03
C GLY A 558 30.33 3.31 9.85
N LYS A 559 30.01 4.62 9.71
CA LYS A 559 30.70 5.70 10.44
C LYS A 559 30.54 5.52 11.95
N PHE A 560 29.32 5.35 12.44
CA PHE A 560 29.04 5.21 13.85
C PHE A 560 29.70 3.95 14.44
N LEU A 561 29.61 2.81 13.76
CA LEU A 561 30.22 1.57 14.26
C LEU A 561 31.74 1.69 14.43
N SER A 562 32.40 2.47 13.57
CA SER A 562 33.84 2.74 13.64
C SER A 562 34.27 3.77 14.71
N MET A 563 33.32 4.47 15.35
CA MET A 563 33.63 5.48 16.36
C MET A 563 34.17 4.88 17.66
N SER A 564 35.01 5.64 18.36
CA SER A 564 35.45 5.31 19.72
C SER A 564 34.28 5.36 20.71
N TYR A 565 34.42 4.66 21.84
CA TYR A 565 33.41 4.65 22.90
C TYR A 565 33.05 6.06 23.40
N ASP A 566 34.05 6.93 23.62
CA ASP A 566 33.82 8.29 24.11
C ASP A 566 33.06 9.15 23.09
N ALA A 567 33.38 9.00 21.80
CA ALA A 567 32.68 9.70 20.73
C ALA A 567 31.21 9.24 20.62
N LYS A 568 30.97 7.92 20.73
CA LYS A 568 29.60 7.38 20.79
C LYS A 568 28.84 7.95 21.99
N LYS A 569 29.45 7.92 23.18
CA LYS A 569 28.82 8.42 24.42
C LYS A 569 28.38 9.88 24.31
N GLU A 570 29.18 10.73 23.66
CA GLU A 570 28.84 12.14 23.47
C GLU A 570 27.61 12.33 22.58
N ILE A 571 27.60 11.67 21.40
CA ILE A 571 26.51 11.78 20.43
C ILE A 571 25.22 11.17 21.00
N LEU A 572 25.32 10.10 21.78
CA LEU A 572 24.15 9.41 22.35
C LEU A 572 23.41 10.19 23.42
N LYS A 573 23.96 11.29 23.94
CA LYS A 573 23.24 12.18 24.87
C LYS A 573 21.91 12.65 24.30
N SER A 574 21.81 12.86 22.98
CA SER A 574 20.59 13.36 22.33
C SER A 574 19.46 12.32 22.22
N VAL A 575 19.76 11.04 22.46
CA VAL A 575 18.77 9.94 22.39
C VAL A 575 18.75 9.09 23.66
N GLN A 576 19.46 9.51 24.72
CA GLN A 576 19.70 8.69 25.92
C GLN A 576 18.40 8.20 26.57
N GLU A 577 17.39 9.06 26.65
CA GLU A 577 16.08 8.75 27.25
C GLU A 577 15.25 7.73 26.44
N TYR A 578 15.60 7.48 25.18
CA TYR A 578 14.89 6.55 24.29
C TYR A 578 15.53 5.14 24.26
N ARG A 579 16.67 4.95 24.95
CA ARG A 579 17.45 3.70 24.93
C ARG A 579 16.93 2.68 25.93
N LEU A 580 15.69 2.20 25.74
CA LEU A 580 15.02 1.28 26.66
C LEU A 580 15.78 -0.06 26.85
N TYR A 581 16.57 -0.48 25.87
CA TYR A 581 17.35 -1.73 25.92
C TYR A 581 18.54 -1.70 26.88
N VAL A 582 18.97 -0.51 27.30
CA VAL A 582 20.08 -0.30 28.26
C VAL A 582 19.58 -0.32 29.71
N LEU A 583 18.27 -0.25 29.91
CA LEU A 583 17.60 -0.26 31.22
C LEU A 583 17.40 -1.67 31.78
#